data_AF-A0A7Y6M645-F1
#
_entry.id   AF-A0A7Y6M645-F1
#
_cell.length_a   1.000
_cell.length_b   1.000
_cell.length_c   1.000
_cell.angle_alpha   90.00
_cell.angle_beta   90.00
_cell.angle_gamma   90.00
#
_symmetry.space_group_name_H-M   'P 1'
#
loop_
_entity.id
_entity.type
_entity.pdbx_description
1 polymer ?
#
loop_
_entity_poly.entity_id
_entity_poly.type
_entity_poly.pdbx_seq_one_letter_code
_entity_poly.pdbx_strand_id
1 'polypeptide(L)'
;MLENRLREALDAKAEIYEPDPRAWNKMTEKAARRRRARRFWTVVLPAVAAVVVVGTVALTEGLFRALPAPAARPLGEVVTDGELKLWFDKVTLSDGKISDALCVETPAESRCRPYYLPKEPTAAGRLLDLNKNPVISIGVAGLDVTSLQGVEQSTDRKLAEGRLYTLKGATAKIWVMRHAPNDGLRFDFRGTGDKGYSIAGVLSRCSNLPPEGPAVELGHGVSATFHKGCLTWWIGGKSTNGTDLGADFDAAEEVRREPLVAMGYGERWYGLVRGGTARVEMVHPGGKRLSADAKPDPWGMGIAVFSVPADRPLNEQDHLVIGYDAAGKEIWRSE
;
A
#
# COMPACT_ATOMS: atom_id res chain seq x y z
N MET A 1 25.98 -10.37 59.07
CA MET A 1 25.76 -8.95 59.46
C MET A 1 24.46 -8.36 58.91
N LEU A 2 24.03 -8.69 57.68
CA LEU A 2 22.78 -8.19 57.09
C LEU A 2 21.51 -8.78 57.72
N GLU A 3 21.54 -10.05 58.11
CA GLU A 3 20.39 -10.77 58.68
C GLU A 3 19.96 -10.24 60.05
N ASN A 4 20.90 -9.83 60.89
CA ASN A 4 20.59 -9.20 62.18
C ASN A 4 19.95 -7.82 62.01
N ARG A 5 20.37 -7.05 60.99
CA ARG A 5 19.75 -5.75 60.68
C ARG A 5 18.33 -5.89 60.15
N LEU A 6 18.04 -6.98 59.44
CA LEU A 6 16.69 -7.31 58.96
C LEU A 6 15.77 -7.74 60.09
N ARG A 7 16.27 -8.53 61.06
CA ARG A 7 15.49 -8.89 62.25
C ARG A 7 15.19 -7.69 63.14
N GLU A 8 16.18 -6.84 63.43
CA GLU A 8 15.95 -5.61 64.21
C GLU A 8 14.98 -4.64 63.51
N ALA A 9 15.03 -4.53 62.18
CA ALA A 9 14.11 -3.68 61.43
C ALA A 9 12.66 -4.24 61.38
N LEU A 10 12.50 -5.56 61.50
CA LEU A 10 11.19 -6.21 61.58
C LEU A 10 10.62 -6.13 63.00
N ASP A 11 11.44 -6.35 64.02
CA ASP A 11 11.00 -6.26 65.42
C ASP A 11 10.67 -4.80 65.81
N ALA A 12 11.46 -3.82 65.35
CA ALA A 12 11.16 -2.40 65.54
C ALA A 12 9.87 -1.95 64.82
N LYS A 13 9.41 -2.68 63.79
CA LYS A 13 8.11 -2.42 63.15
C LYS A 13 6.95 -3.14 63.83
N ALA A 14 7.22 -4.23 64.53
CA ALA A 14 6.21 -4.99 65.26
C ALA A 14 5.76 -4.26 66.55
N GLU A 15 6.65 -3.51 67.20
CA GLU A 15 6.33 -2.71 68.39
C GLU A 15 5.38 -1.52 68.15
N ILE A 16 5.17 -1.10 66.90
CA ILE A 16 4.35 0.08 66.56
C ILE A 16 2.86 -0.31 66.36
N TYR A 17 2.52 -1.59 66.37
CA TYR A 17 1.14 -2.06 66.25
C TYR A 17 0.53 -2.35 67.62
N GLU A 18 0.14 -1.29 68.33
CA GLU A 18 -0.91 -1.45 69.34
C GLU A 18 -2.23 -1.76 68.63
N PRO A 19 -2.88 -2.90 68.93
CA PRO A 19 -4.15 -3.26 68.31
C PRO A 19 -5.26 -2.36 68.87
N ASP A 20 -5.44 -1.18 68.27
CA ASP A 20 -6.61 -0.33 68.53
C ASP A 20 -7.87 -1.09 68.04
N PRO A 21 -8.78 -1.52 68.94
CA PRO A 21 -9.99 -2.26 68.58
C PRO A 21 -10.91 -1.48 67.64
N ARG A 22 -10.72 -0.15 67.53
CA ARG A 22 -11.49 0.74 66.65
C ARG A 22 -10.88 0.87 65.25
N ALA A 23 -9.63 0.44 65.03
CA ALA A 23 -8.98 0.48 63.73
C ALA A 23 -9.69 -0.43 62.71
N TRP A 24 -10.24 -1.57 63.16
CA TRP A 24 -11.00 -2.48 62.31
C TRP A 24 -12.29 -1.83 61.78
N ASN A 25 -13.02 -1.12 62.63
CA ASN A 25 -14.25 -0.41 62.25
C ASN A 25 -13.95 0.74 61.26
N LYS A 26 -12.85 1.47 61.44
CA LYS A 26 -12.42 2.49 60.47
C LYS A 26 -12.02 1.86 59.13
N MET A 27 -11.43 0.66 59.13
CA MET A 27 -11.03 -0.01 57.90
C MET A 27 -12.24 -0.56 57.13
N THR A 28 -13.24 -1.11 57.82
CA THR A 28 -14.48 -1.62 57.20
C THR A 28 -15.35 -0.49 56.65
N GLU A 29 -15.46 0.65 57.33
CA GLU A 29 -16.14 1.84 56.79
C GLU A 29 -15.45 2.39 55.54
N LYS A 30 -14.11 2.42 55.52
CA LYS A 30 -13.33 2.89 54.37
C LYS A 30 -13.46 1.93 53.18
N ALA A 31 -13.54 0.63 53.43
CA ALA A 31 -13.81 -0.40 52.41
C ALA A 31 -15.24 -0.29 51.84
N ALA A 32 -16.24 -0.01 52.69
CA ALA A 32 -17.63 0.16 52.26
C ALA A 32 -17.82 1.41 51.38
N ARG A 33 -17.17 2.54 51.72
CA ARG A 33 -17.18 3.76 50.88
C ARG A 33 -16.53 3.54 49.52
N ARG A 34 -15.40 2.80 49.46
CA ARG A 34 -14.74 2.46 48.17
C ARG A 34 -15.60 1.56 47.28
N ARG A 35 -16.37 0.63 47.85
CA ARG A 35 -17.29 -0.22 47.05
C ARG A 35 -18.47 0.56 46.47
N ARG A 36 -19.05 1.53 47.19
CA ARG A 36 -20.13 2.39 46.67
C ARG A 36 -19.64 3.34 45.58
N ALA A 37 -18.45 3.93 45.74
CA ALA A 37 -17.84 4.76 44.71
C ALA A 37 -17.55 3.98 43.42
N ARG A 38 -17.09 2.72 43.52
CA ARG A 38 -16.86 1.86 42.34
C ARG A 38 -18.14 1.54 41.56
N ARG A 39 -19.28 1.31 42.24
CA ARG A 39 -20.56 1.04 41.55
C ARG A 39 -21.11 2.26 40.81
N PHE A 40 -20.90 3.47 41.34
CA PHE A 40 -21.32 4.70 40.68
C PHE A 40 -20.49 4.97 39.40
N TRP A 41 -19.18 4.69 39.45
CA TRP A 41 -18.30 4.86 38.29
C TRP A 41 -18.52 3.82 37.19
N THR A 42 -18.95 2.60 37.50
CA THR A 42 -19.24 1.57 36.46
C THR A 42 -20.47 1.85 35.61
N VAL A 43 -21.43 2.68 36.06
CA VAL A 43 -22.66 2.99 35.30
C VAL A 43 -22.51 4.26 34.45
N VAL A 44 -21.69 5.23 34.89
CA VAL A 44 -21.55 6.53 34.19
C VAL A 44 -20.42 6.51 33.14
N LEU A 45 -19.36 5.73 33.34
CA LEU A 45 -18.23 5.65 32.40
C LEU A 45 -18.57 5.17 30.98
N PRO A 46 -19.46 4.18 30.74
CA PRO A 46 -19.74 3.71 29.39
C PRO A 46 -20.41 4.79 28.52
N ALA A 47 -21.28 5.63 29.11
CA ALA A 47 -22.02 6.64 28.37
C ALA A 47 -21.16 7.86 28.01
N VAL A 48 -20.27 8.31 28.91
CA VAL A 48 -19.39 9.46 28.63
C VAL A 48 -18.21 9.06 27.73
N ALA A 49 -17.68 7.83 27.87
CA ALA A 49 -16.66 7.31 26.96
C ALA A 49 -17.21 7.09 25.55
N ALA A 50 -18.46 6.64 25.39
CA ALA A 50 -19.08 6.51 24.07
C ALA A 50 -19.25 7.86 23.36
N VAL A 51 -19.63 8.93 24.06
CA VAL A 51 -19.81 10.26 23.43
C VAL A 51 -18.48 10.92 23.08
N VAL A 52 -17.43 10.76 23.91
CA VAL A 52 -16.10 11.31 23.61
C VAL A 52 -15.39 10.50 22.53
N VAL A 53 -15.46 9.17 22.54
CA VAL A 53 -14.83 8.33 21.51
C VAL A 53 -15.56 8.46 20.16
N VAL A 54 -16.89 8.49 20.13
CA VAL A 54 -17.62 8.74 18.86
C VAL A 54 -17.37 10.17 18.36
N GLY A 55 -17.22 11.15 19.24
CA GLY A 55 -16.87 12.53 18.87
C GLY A 55 -15.44 12.69 18.32
N THR A 56 -14.44 12.03 18.92
CA THR A 56 -13.05 12.10 18.45
C THR A 56 -12.79 11.20 17.24
N VAL A 57 -13.40 10.01 17.16
CA VAL A 57 -13.23 9.13 16.00
C VAL A 57 -13.94 9.72 14.77
N ALA A 58 -15.12 10.35 14.93
CA ALA A 58 -15.76 11.06 13.81
C ALA A 58 -14.98 12.33 13.38
N LEU A 59 -14.24 12.97 14.29
CA LEU A 59 -13.39 14.12 13.94
C LEU A 59 -12.03 13.72 13.35
N THR A 60 -11.49 12.53 13.64
CA THR A 60 -10.23 12.07 13.06
C THR A 60 -10.41 11.26 11.78
N GLU A 61 -11.50 10.48 11.64
CA GLU A 61 -11.77 9.73 10.40
C GLU A 61 -12.25 10.63 9.25
N GLY A 62 -12.81 11.80 9.57
CA GLY A 62 -13.09 12.85 8.57
C GLY A 62 -11.87 13.68 8.16
N LEU A 63 -10.82 13.77 8.99
CA LEU A 63 -9.68 14.66 8.77
C LEU A 63 -8.52 14.04 7.97
N PHE A 64 -8.47 12.71 7.88
CA PHE A 64 -7.51 11.99 7.02
C PHE A 64 -8.07 11.66 5.63
N ARG A 65 -9.29 12.10 5.31
CA ARG A 65 -9.63 12.41 3.91
C ARG A 65 -8.78 13.59 3.49
N ALA A 66 -7.58 13.28 3.00
CA ALA A 66 -6.64 14.17 2.34
C ALA A 66 -6.73 15.60 2.87
N LEU A 67 -5.96 15.93 3.93
CA LEU A 67 -5.45 17.29 3.99
C LEU A 67 -4.93 17.57 2.57
N PRO A 68 -5.51 18.54 1.84
CA PRO A 68 -5.10 18.79 0.48
C PRO A 68 -3.60 18.98 0.57
N ALA A 69 -2.84 18.07 -0.05
CA ALA A 69 -1.40 18.23 -0.14
C ALA A 69 -1.18 19.69 -0.54
N PRO A 70 -0.34 20.45 0.19
CA PRO A 70 -0.18 21.89 -0.04
C PRO A 70 -0.08 22.09 -1.54
N ALA A 71 -1.02 22.87 -2.10
CA ALA A 71 -1.32 22.85 -3.54
C ALA A 71 -0.02 22.77 -4.33
N ALA A 72 0.20 21.59 -4.93
CA ALA A 72 1.43 21.25 -5.64
C ALA A 72 1.79 22.41 -6.55
N ARG A 73 2.96 23.01 -6.34
CA ARG A 73 3.39 24.17 -7.12
C ARG A 73 4.13 23.62 -8.33
N PRO A 74 3.66 23.87 -9.56
CA PRO A 74 4.32 23.33 -10.73
C PRO A 74 5.78 23.79 -10.78
N LEU A 75 6.69 22.83 -10.93
CA LEU A 75 8.09 23.11 -11.28
C LEU A 75 8.13 23.44 -12.76
N GLY A 76 7.82 24.70 -13.07
CA GLY A 76 7.87 25.24 -14.42
C GLY A 76 6.53 25.20 -15.13
N GLU A 77 6.56 24.75 -16.38
CA GLU A 77 5.43 24.87 -17.30
C GLU A 77 4.34 23.84 -16.99
N VAL A 78 3.09 24.30 -16.99
CA VAL A 78 1.91 23.43 -16.98
C VAL A 78 1.44 23.25 -18.41
N VAL A 79 1.35 22.00 -18.86
CA VAL A 79 0.78 21.67 -20.16
C VAL A 79 -0.67 21.25 -20.00
N THR A 80 -1.51 21.68 -20.94
CA THR A 80 -2.90 21.29 -21.02
C THR A 80 -3.11 20.32 -22.18
N ASP A 81 -3.78 19.20 -21.92
CA ASP A 81 -4.23 18.23 -22.91
C ASP A 81 -5.73 17.96 -22.71
N GLY A 82 -6.57 18.70 -23.44
CA GLY A 82 -8.01 18.67 -23.24
C GLY A 82 -8.37 19.14 -21.83
N GLU A 83 -9.00 18.27 -21.04
CA GLU A 83 -9.34 18.54 -19.63
C GLU A 83 -8.18 18.28 -18.66
N LEU A 84 -7.05 17.76 -19.13
CA LEU A 84 -5.91 17.42 -18.29
C LEU A 84 -4.97 18.60 -18.16
N LYS A 85 -4.53 18.89 -16.94
CA LYS A 85 -3.33 19.70 -16.70
C LYS A 85 -2.22 18.80 -16.19
N LEU A 86 -1.05 18.92 -16.78
CA LEU A 86 0.10 18.05 -16.59
C LEU A 86 1.32 18.89 -16.26
N TRP A 87 2.04 18.54 -15.20
CA TRP A 87 3.27 19.22 -14.82
C TRP A 87 4.20 18.30 -14.02
N PHE A 88 5.45 18.70 -13.86
CA PHE A 88 6.36 18.06 -12.92
C PHE A 88 6.42 18.82 -11.59
N ASP A 89 6.55 18.08 -10.50
CA ASP A 89 6.77 18.64 -9.15
C ASP A 89 7.87 17.84 -8.41
N LYS A 90 8.36 18.37 -7.29
CA LYS A 90 9.26 17.70 -6.36
C LYS A 90 8.40 17.21 -5.20
N VAL A 91 8.39 15.90 -4.98
CA VAL A 91 7.76 15.32 -3.79
C VAL A 91 8.84 14.84 -2.82
N THR A 92 8.62 15.10 -1.55
CA THR A 92 9.44 14.49 -0.49
C THR A 92 8.85 13.13 -0.17
N LEU A 93 9.65 12.08 -0.35
CA LEU A 93 9.30 10.71 0.00
C LEU A 93 9.32 10.54 1.54
N SER A 94 8.77 9.44 2.02
CA SER A 94 8.72 9.09 3.45
C SER A 94 10.11 9.05 4.10
N ASP A 95 11.14 8.64 3.35
CA ASP A 95 12.54 8.60 3.80
C ASP A 95 13.25 9.97 3.76
N GLY A 96 12.52 11.05 3.45
CA GLY A 96 13.04 12.41 3.34
C GLY A 96 13.76 12.70 2.03
N LYS A 97 13.89 11.73 1.10
CA LYS A 97 14.48 11.99 -0.21
C LYS A 97 13.51 12.78 -1.08
N ILE A 98 14.07 13.63 -1.94
CA ILE A 98 13.29 14.39 -2.92
C ILE A 98 13.28 13.61 -4.23
N SER A 99 12.09 13.32 -4.75
CA SER A 99 11.89 12.69 -6.06
C SER A 99 11.18 13.64 -7.01
N ASP A 100 11.48 13.53 -8.31
CA ASP A 100 10.62 14.08 -9.34
C ASP A 100 9.29 13.33 -9.36
N ALA A 101 8.20 14.09 -9.54
CA ALA A 101 6.85 13.59 -9.61
C ALA A 101 6.14 14.13 -10.84
N LEU A 102 5.33 13.28 -11.47
CA LEU A 102 4.37 13.67 -12.48
C LEU A 102 3.06 13.99 -11.77
N CYS A 103 2.57 15.19 -11.98
CA CYS A 103 1.29 15.65 -11.47
C CYS A 103 0.28 15.75 -12.60
N VAL A 104 -0.94 15.31 -12.29
CA VAL A 104 -2.08 15.36 -13.18
C VAL A 104 -3.28 15.93 -12.44
N GLU A 105 -3.87 16.96 -13.02
CA GLU A 105 -5.15 17.52 -12.59
C GLU A 105 -6.20 17.32 -13.67
N THR A 106 -7.36 16.88 -13.24
CA THR A 106 -8.59 16.73 -14.00
C THR A 106 -9.70 17.52 -13.29
N PRO A 107 -10.86 17.74 -13.93
CA PRO A 107 -11.99 18.38 -13.24
C PRO A 107 -12.47 17.63 -11.99
N ALA A 108 -12.19 16.32 -11.88
CA ALA A 108 -12.64 15.49 -10.77
C ALA A 108 -11.60 15.30 -9.67
N GLU A 109 -10.31 15.38 -10.01
CA GLU A 109 -9.22 15.08 -9.08
C GLU A 109 -7.88 15.68 -9.50
N SER A 110 -7.01 15.94 -8.51
CA SER A 110 -5.61 16.31 -8.69
C SER A 110 -4.71 15.35 -7.92
N ARG A 111 -3.66 14.82 -8.57
CA ARG A 111 -2.75 13.82 -7.99
C ARG A 111 -1.33 14.02 -8.50
N CYS A 112 -0.34 13.91 -7.62
CA CYS A 112 1.07 13.85 -7.96
C CYS A 112 1.63 12.48 -7.59
N ARG A 113 2.46 11.90 -8.45
CA ARG A 113 3.16 10.64 -8.14
C ARG A 113 4.64 10.74 -8.48
N PRO A 114 5.52 10.30 -7.57
CA PRO A 114 6.91 10.08 -7.92
C PRO A 114 7.00 9.14 -9.12
N TYR A 115 7.94 9.42 -10.02
CA TYR A 115 8.29 8.51 -11.09
C TYR A 115 9.78 8.17 -11.02
N TYR A 116 10.10 6.97 -11.47
CA TYR A 116 11.48 6.53 -11.65
C TYR A 116 11.67 6.25 -13.12
N LEU A 117 12.54 7.03 -13.77
CA LEU A 117 13.05 6.66 -15.09
C LEU A 117 14.29 5.78 -14.87
N PRO A 118 14.31 4.54 -15.38
CA PRO A 118 15.55 3.77 -15.48
C PRO A 118 16.67 4.55 -16.16
N LYS A 119 17.93 4.19 -15.88
CA LYS A 119 19.13 4.92 -16.35
C LYS A 119 19.36 4.89 -17.88
N GLU A 120 18.58 4.13 -18.64
CA GLU A 120 18.71 3.93 -20.08
C GLU A 120 17.34 4.08 -20.76
N PRO A 121 17.23 4.31 -22.09
CA PRO A 121 16.13 5.04 -22.69
C PRO A 121 14.83 4.30 -22.45
N THR A 122 14.04 4.86 -21.54
CA THR A 122 12.88 4.18 -20.99
C THR A 122 11.75 5.18 -20.83
N ALA A 123 10.55 4.64 -20.91
CA ALA A 123 9.36 5.32 -20.46
C ALA A 123 8.81 4.56 -19.25
N ALA A 124 8.15 5.27 -18.37
CA ALA A 124 7.33 4.70 -17.32
C ALA A 124 5.95 5.32 -17.46
N GLY A 125 4.88 4.56 -17.23
CA GLY A 125 3.55 5.14 -17.36
C GLY A 125 2.50 4.35 -16.65
N ARG A 126 1.36 5.01 -16.45
CA ARG A 126 0.21 4.42 -15.81
C ARG A 126 -1.06 4.87 -16.51
N LEU A 127 -2.07 4.02 -16.44
CA LEU A 127 -3.42 4.44 -16.75
C LEU A 127 -3.90 5.44 -15.70
N LEU A 128 -4.46 6.56 -16.16
CA LEU A 128 -5.49 7.23 -15.38
C LEU A 128 -6.81 6.63 -15.83
N ASP A 129 -7.32 5.66 -15.07
CA ASP A 129 -8.68 5.17 -15.28
C ASP A 129 -9.66 6.26 -14.87
N LEU A 130 -9.96 7.16 -15.80
CA LEU A 130 -10.92 8.23 -15.57
C LEU A 130 -12.37 7.74 -15.74
N ASN A 131 -12.65 6.43 -15.83
CA ASN A 131 -13.96 5.87 -16.15
C ASN A 131 -14.60 6.50 -17.41
N LYS A 132 -13.80 7.07 -18.31
CA LYS A 132 -14.23 7.80 -19.50
C LYS A 132 -13.79 7.05 -20.75
N ASN A 133 -14.62 7.11 -21.79
CA ASN A 133 -14.25 6.77 -23.16
C ASN A 133 -14.01 8.10 -23.90
N PRO A 134 -12.77 8.40 -24.35
CA PRO A 134 -11.60 7.53 -24.43
C PRO A 134 -10.88 7.33 -23.08
N VAL A 135 -10.26 6.17 -22.94
CA VAL A 135 -9.31 5.86 -21.86
C VAL A 135 -8.04 6.68 -22.08
N ILE A 136 -7.45 7.20 -21.00
CA ILE A 136 -6.23 8.00 -21.07
C ILE A 136 -5.10 7.31 -20.31
N SER A 137 -4.04 6.99 -21.05
CA SER A 137 -2.77 6.53 -20.49
C SER A 137 -1.79 7.69 -20.46
N ILE A 138 -1.12 7.90 -19.33
CA ILE A 138 -0.17 8.99 -19.15
C ILE A 138 1.10 8.45 -18.49
N GLY A 139 2.25 8.97 -18.88
CA GLY A 139 3.49 8.64 -18.22
C GLY A 139 4.61 9.62 -18.50
N VAL A 140 5.80 9.20 -18.14
CA VAL A 140 7.06 9.88 -18.37
C VAL A 140 7.90 9.10 -19.37
N ALA A 141 8.68 9.80 -20.18
CA ALA A 141 9.58 9.22 -21.16
C ALA A 141 10.93 9.94 -21.12
N GLY A 142 12.01 9.25 -21.49
CA GLY A 142 13.31 9.87 -21.71
C GLY A 142 13.24 11.06 -22.68
N LEU A 143 14.16 12.02 -22.55
CA LEU A 143 14.22 13.19 -23.44
C LEU A 143 14.58 12.83 -24.89
N ASP A 144 15.18 11.66 -25.11
CA ASP A 144 15.55 11.11 -26.41
C ASP A 144 14.37 10.47 -27.16
N VAL A 145 13.23 10.27 -26.50
CA VAL A 145 12.02 9.73 -27.12
C VAL A 145 11.41 10.73 -28.11
N THR A 146 11.23 10.28 -29.34
CA THR A 146 10.75 11.09 -30.47
C THR A 146 9.32 10.74 -30.88
N SER A 147 8.88 9.49 -30.70
CA SER A 147 7.50 9.10 -30.96
C SER A 147 6.99 8.02 -30.01
N LEU A 148 5.67 7.95 -29.90
CA LEU A 148 4.91 6.98 -29.12
C LEU A 148 3.74 6.47 -29.96
N GLN A 149 3.61 5.16 -30.09
CA GLN A 149 2.53 4.49 -30.81
C GLN A 149 1.85 3.47 -29.90
N GLY A 150 0.53 3.51 -29.83
CA GLY A 150 -0.27 2.46 -29.21
C GLY A 150 -0.45 1.32 -30.20
N VAL A 151 -0.18 0.10 -29.77
CA VAL A 151 -0.29 -1.12 -30.58
C VAL A 151 -1.15 -2.14 -29.86
N GLU A 152 -2.10 -2.72 -30.57
CA GLU A 152 -2.93 -3.83 -30.10
C GLU A 152 -2.06 -5.09 -30.02
N GLN A 153 -1.82 -5.62 -28.82
CA GLN A 153 -0.90 -6.73 -28.60
C GLN A 153 -1.30 -8.00 -29.36
N SER A 154 -2.60 -8.25 -29.53
CA SER A 154 -3.09 -9.48 -30.16
C SER A 154 -2.94 -9.50 -31.68
N THR A 155 -2.86 -8.33 -32.32
CA THR A 155 -2.87 -8.19 -33.79
C THR A 155 -1.67 -7.40 -34.33
N ASP A 156 -0.83 -6.83 -33.45
CA ASP A 156 0.17 -5.81 -33.76
C ASP A 156 -0.38 -4.60 -34.54
N ARG A 157 -1.71 -4.39 -34.51
CA ARG A 157 -2.36 -3.28 -35.19
C ARG A 157 -2.06 -1.97 -34.47
N LYS A 158 -1.63 -0.95 -35.22
CA LYS A 158 -1.49 0.42 -34.70
C LYS A 158 -2.87 1.00 -34.35
N LEU A 159 -3.02 1.47 -33.12
CA LEU A 159 -4.28 1.98 -32.58
C LEU A 159 -4.35 3.51 -32.58
N ALA A 160 -3.39 4.17 -31.93
CA ALA A 160 -3.38 5.62 -31.75
C ALA A 160 -1.95 6.13 -31.57
N GLU A 161 -1.62 7.26 -32.16
CA GLU A 161 -0.38 7.97 -31.89
C GLU A 161 -0.49 8.71 -30.55
N GLY A 162 0.53 8.57 -29.71
CA GLY A 162 0.63 9.29 -28.44
C GLY A 162 1.24 10.68 -28.64
N ARG A 163 0.91 11.61 -27.75
CA ARG A 163 1.51 12.94 -27.70
C ARG A 163 2.65 12.96 -26.69
N LEU A 164 3.73 13.65 -27.05
CA LEU A 164 4.91 13.87 -26.22
C LEU A 164 5.03 15.36 -25.90
N TYR A 165 5.12 15.68 -24.62
CA TYR A 165 5.25 17.03 -24.09
C TYR A 165 6.62 17.19 -23.45
N THR A 166 7.39 18.15 -23.94
CA THR A 166 8.70 18.50 -23.37
C THR A 166 8.54 19.81 -22.61
N LEU A 167 8.50 19.74 -21.28
CA LEU A 167 8.37 20.93 -20.44
C LEU A 167 9.73 21.63 -20.31
N LYS A 168 9.73 22.96 -20.27
CA LYS A 168 10.96 23.73 -20.09
C LYS A 168 11.67 23.33 -18.79
N GLY A 169 12.92 22.88 -18.90
CA GLY A 169 13.75 22.49 -17.76
C GLY A 169 13.46 21.10 -17.19
N ALA A 170 12.56 20.33 -17.80
CA ALA A 170 12.28 18.96 -17.38
C ALA A 170 13.41 18.00 -17.77
N THR A 171 13.65 17.01 -16.93
CA THR A 171 14.58 15.89 -17.15
C THR A 171 13.92 14.75 -17.94
N ALA A 172 12.63 14.87 -18.25
CA ALA A 172 11.80 13.87 -18.90
C ALA A 172 10.74 14.55 -19.78
N LYS A 173 10.19 13.78 -20.73
CA LYS A 173 8.95 14.13 -21.44
C LYS A 173 7.76 13.56 -20.69
N ILE A 174 6.61 14.23 -20.79
CA ILE A 174 5.31 13.65 -20.42
C ILE A 174 4.70 13.07 -21.69
N TRP A 175 4.24 11.83 -21.64
CA TRP A 175 3.50 11.25 -22.75
C TRP A 175 2.03 11.05 -22.39
N VAL A 176 1.14 11.28 -23.36
CA VAL A 176 -0.30 11.09 -23.21
C VAL A 176 -0.84 10.32 -24.41
N MET A 177 -1.60 9.26 -24.14
CA MET A 177 -2.30 8.50 -25.17
C MET A 177 -3.78 8.40 -24.83
N ARG A 178 -4.62 8.74 -25.82
CA ARG A 178 -6.06 8.52 -25.75
C ARG A 178 -6.40 7.33 -26.64
N HIS A 179 -7.08 6.33 -26.10
CA HIS A 179 -7.44 5.15 -26.86
C HIS A 179 -8.82 4.64 -26.42
N ALA A 180 -9.47 3.88 -27.30
CA ALA A 180 -10.64 3.11 -26.88
C ALA A 180 -10.22 2.10 -25.79
N PRO A 181 -11.12 1.69 -24.88
CA PRO A 181 -10.90 0.51 -24.07
C PRO A 181 -10.51 -0.65 -25.00
N ASN A 182 -9.30 -1.16 -24.86
CA ASN A 182 -8.81 -2.28 -25.65
C ASN A 182 -8.16 -3.32 -24.73
N ASP A 183 -8.35 -4.58 -25.07
CA ASP A 183 -7.83 -5.74 -24.37
C ASP A 183 -6.43 -6.04 -24.91
N GLY A 184 -5.41 -5.43 -24.29
CA GLY A 184 -4.00 -5.62 -24.64
C GLY A 184 -3.45 -4.47 -25.49
N LEU A 185 -3.10 -3.37 -24.82
CA LEU A 185 -2.41 -2.23 -25.43
C LEU A 185 -0.92 -2.27 -25.05
N ARG A 186 -0.04 -2.31 -26.05
CA ARG A 186 1.40 -2.05 -25.92
C ARG A 186 1.70 -0.61 -26.32
N PHE A 187 2.66 0.01 -25.65
CA PHE A 187 3.17 1.33 -26.02
C PHE A 187 4.56 1.16 -26.66
N ASP A 188 4.65 1.44 -27.95
CA ASP A 188 5.90 1.42 -28.69
C ASP A 188 6.49 2.82 -28.73
N PHE A 189 7.66 2.97 -28.13
CA PHE A 189 8.42 4.21 -28.12
C PHE A 189 9.56 4.13 -29.13
N ARG A 190 9.87 5.24 -29.78
CA ARG A 190 11.07 5.37 -30.62
C ARG A 190 11.96 6.48 -30.11
N GLY A 191 13.23 6.14 -29.83
CA GLY A 191 14.25 7.11 -29.45
C GLY A 191 14.99 7.72 -30.64
N THR A 192 15.91 8.65 -30.37
CA THR A 192 16.90 9.11 -31.35
C THR A 192 17.87 7.98 -31.70
N GLY A 193 17.99 7.63 -32.98
CA GLY A 193 18.94 6.63 -33.48
C GLY A 193 18.37 5.23 -33.76
N ASP A 194 17.14 5.14 -34.26
CA ASP A 194 16.41 3.91 -34.65
C ASP A 194 16.27 2.82 -33.56
N LYS A 195 16.74 3.07 -32.34
CA LYS A 195 16.45 2.21 -31.20
C LYS A 195 15.00 2.42 -30.78
N GLY A 196 14.14 1.53 -31.26
CA GLY A 196 12.79 1.35 -30.72
C GLY A 196 12.85 0.55 -29.43
N TYR A 197 11.99 0.88 -28.48
CA TYR A 197 11.73 0.04 -27.32
C TYR A 197 10.24 0.02 -27.04
N SER A 198 9.74 -1.14 -26.65
CA SER A 198 8.33 -1.34 -26.35
C SER A 198 8.18 -1.50 -24.86
N ILE A 199 7.20 -0.83 -24.29
CA ILE A 199 6.75 -1.10 -22.93
C ILE A 199 5.37 -1.72 -23.07
N ALA A 200 5.22 -2.93 -22.54
CA ALA A 200 3.90 -3.49 -22.32
C ALA A 200 3.12 -2.47 -21.49
N GLY A 201 2.05 -1.91 -22.06
CA GLY A 201 1.18 -1.07 -21.27
C GLY A 201 0.69 -1.91 -20.12
N VAL A 202 0.84 -1.43 -18.89
CA VAL A 202 0.36 -2.06 -17.64
C VAL A 202 -1.19 -2.19 -17.61
N LEU A 203 -1.83 -2.00 -18.77
CA LEU A 203 -3.18 -2.42 -19.10
C LEU A 203 -3.21 -3.84 -19.63
N SER A 204 -2.38 -4.74 -19.11
CA SER A 204 -2.76 -6.14 -19.18
C SER A 204 -4.04 -6.24 -18.35
N ARG A 205 -5.21 -6.13 -19.01
CA ARG A 205 -6.46 -6.64 -18.49
C ARG A 205 -6.33 -8.16 -18.51
N CYS A 206 -5.43 -8.70 -17.69
CA CYS A 206 -5.17 -10.12 -17.57
C CYS A 206 -6.46 -10.86 -17.25
N SER A 207 -7.38 -10.20 -16.55
CA SER A 207 -8.74 -10.64 -16.30
C SER A 207 -9.52 -11.07 -17.55
N ASN A 208 -9.17 -10.58 -18.75
CA ASN A 208 -9.86 -10.89 -20.00
C ASN A 208 -9.23 -12.07 -20.75
N LEU A 209 -8.01 -12.48 -20.36
CA LEU A 209 -7.41 -13.71 -20.85
C LEU A 209 -8.03 -14.91 -20.11
N PRO A 210 -8.13 -16.10 -20.73
CA PRO A 210 -8.56 -17.30 -20.04
C PRO A 210 -7.66 -17.59 -18.82
N PRO A 211 -8.23 -18.01 -17.67
CA PRO A 211 -7.44 -18.37 -16.51
C PRO A 211 -6.65 -19.66 -16.75
N GLU A 212 -5.42 -19.70 -16.24
CA GLU A 212 -4.53 -20.86 -16.26
C GLU A 212 -4.55 -21.54 -14.89
N GLY A 213 -5.57 -22.36 -14.64
CA GLY A 213 -5.75 -23.05 -13.38
C GLY A 213 -6.79 -22.40 -12.45
N PRO A 214 -6.96 -22.94 -11.23
CA PRO A 214 -7.96 -22.45 -10.31
C PRO A 214 -7.63 -21.07 -9.75
N ALA A 215 -8.66 -20.30 -9.40
CA ALA A 215 -8.51 -19.12 -8.57
C ALA A 215 -8.12 -19.52 -7.14
N VAL A 216 -7.29 -18.70 -6.49
CA VAL A 216 -6.91 -18.86 -5.09
C VAL A 216 -7.71 -17.88 -4.25
N GLU A 217 -8.59 -18.41 -3.39
CA GLU A 217 -9.31 -17.61 -2.41
C GLU A 217 -8.41 -17.29 -1.21
N LEU A 218 -8.23 -15.99 -0.93
CA LEU A 218 -7.32 -15.48 0.10
C LEU A 218 -8.08 -14.94 1.33
N GLY A 219 -9.41 -14.98 1.30
CA GLY A 219 -10.26 -14.46 2.37
C GLY A 219 -10.59 -12.97 2.20
N HIS A 220 -11.54 -12.49 3.02
CA HIS A 220 -11.98 -11.09 3.03
C HIS A 220 -12.45 -10.54 1.66
N GLY A 221 -12.93 -11.46 0.81
CA GLY A 221 -13.38 -11.17 -0.55
C GLY A 221 -12.25 -10.90 -1.54
N VAL A 222 -11.01 -11.29 -1.22
CA VAL A 222 -9.86 -11.24 -2.12
C VAL A 222 -9.60 -12.61 -2.72
N SER A 223 -9.44 -12.66 -4.03
CA SER A 223 -8.92 -13.83 -4.73
C SER A 223 -7.90 -13.45 -5.80
N ALA A 224 -7.06 -14.40 -6.18
CA ALA A 224 -6.04 -14.23 -7.20
C ALA A 224 -6.21 -15.28 -8.30
N THR A 225 -6.11 -14.86 -9.55
CA THR A 225 -6.25 -15.73 -10.72
C THR A 225 -5.08 -15.49 -11.66
N PHE A 226 -4.42 -16.54 -12.11
CA PHE A 226 -3.34 -16.45 -13.08
C PHE A 226 -3.88 -16.56 -14.50
N HIS A 227 -3.37 -15.73 -15.41
CA HIS A 227 -3.75 -15.67 -16.81
C HIS A 227 -2.50 -15.41 -17.66
N LYS A 228 -1.99 -16.45 -18.33
CA LYS A 228 -0.90 -16.39 -19.32
C LYS A 228 0.21 -15.40 -18.97
N GLY A 229 0.91 -15.67 -17.87
CA GLY A 229 2.00 -14.80 -17.40
C GLY A 229 1.50 -13.55 -16.69
N CYS A 230 0.34 -13.57 -16.05
CA CYS A 230 -0.11 -12.42 -15.27
C CYS A 230 -1.06 -12.82 -14.15
N LEU A 231 -0.91 -12.23 -12.98
CA LEU A 231 -1.75 -12.48 -11.84
C LEU A 231 -2.78 -11.36 -11.64
N THR A 232 -4.05 -11.67 -11.81
CA THR A 232 -5.17 -10.74 -11.57
C THR A 232 -5.68 -10.85 -10.14
N TRP A 233 -5.86 -9.70 -9.48
CA TRP A 233 -6.47 -9.62 -8.15
C TRP A 233 -7.94 -9.23 -8.24
N TRP A 234 -8.79 -9.98 -7.56
CA TRP A 234 -10.23 -9.76 -7.50
C TRP A 234 -10.63 -9.37 -6.09
N ILE A 235 -11.39 -8.29 -5.95
CA ILE A 235 -11.91 -7.82 -4.66
C ILE A 235 -13.42 -7.64 -4.78
N GLY A 236 -14.18 -8.43 -4.03
CA GLY A 236 -15.64 -8.42 -4.10
C GLY A 236 -16.17 -8.71 -5.51
N GLY A 237 -15.51 -9.63 -6.24
CA GLY A 237 -15.85 -10.01 -7.60
C GLY A 237 -15.43 -9.01 -8.69
N LYS A 238 -14.72 -7.93 -8.34
CA LYS A 238 -14.20 -6.95 -9.30
C LYS A 238 -12.70 -7.07 -9.42
N SER A 239 -12.19 -7.15 -10.65
CA SER A 239 -10.74 -7.07 -10.91
C SER A 239 -10.21 -5.69 -10.51
N THR A 240 -9.09 -5.66 -9.79
CA THR A 240 -8.52 -4.43 -9.22
C THR A 240 -7.20 -4.01 -9.84
N ASN A 241 -6.45 -4.94 -10.44
CA ASN A 241 -5.35 -4.79 -11.41
C ASN A 241 -4.69 -6.18 -11.63
N GLY A 242 -3.92 -6.32 -12.70
CA GLY A 242 -3.00 -7.43 -12.90
C GLY A 242 -1.57 -7.08 -12.47
N THR A 243 -0.86 -8.03 -11.88
CA THR A 243 0.59 -8.02 -11.78
C THR A 243 1.11 -8.81 -12.98
N ASP A 244 1.77 -8.15 -13.93
CA ASP A 244 2.40 -8.83 -15.06
C ASP A 244 3.53 -9.73 -14.55
N LEU A 245 3.44 -11.02 -14.85
CA LEU A 245 4.40 -12.08 -14.51
C LEU A 245 4.97 -12.72 -15.79
N GLY A 246 4.97 -11.98 -16.91
CA GLY A 246 5.22 -12.50 -18.26
C GLY A 246 6.64 -13.00 -18.48
N ALA A 247 6.93 -13.45 -19.71
CA ALA A 247 8.22 -14.09 -20.05
C ALA A 247 9.47 -13.25 -19.73
N ASP A 248 9.34 -11.92 -19.71
CA ASP A 248 10.41 -10.99 -19.35
C ASP A 248 10.44 -10.63 -17.86
N PHE A 249 9.37 -10.93 -17.12
CA PHE A 249 9.24 -10.74 -15.68
C PHE A 249 9.17 -12.10 -14.99
N ASP A 250 10.34 -12.65 -14.65
CA ASP A 250 10.39 -13.83 -13.81
C ASP A 250 9.95 -13.43 -12.39
N ALA A 251 8.66 -13.62 -12.09
CA ALA A 251 8.08 -13.36 -10.78
C ALA A 251 8.87 -14.04 -9.67
N ALA A 252 9.43 -15.22 -9.95
CA ALA A 252 10.28 -15.92 -9.00
C ALA A 252 11.63 -15.21 -8.82
N GLU A 253 12.18 -14.60 -9.88
CA GLU A 253 13.41 -13.78 -9.81
C GLU A 253 13.16 -12.46 -9.06
N GLU A 254 12.07 -11.76 -9.35
CA GLU A 254 11.77 -10.51 -8.64
C GLU A 254 11.50 -10.80 -7.17
N VAL A 255 10.70 -11.82 -6.86
CA VAL A 255 10.43 -12.21 -5.48
C VAL A 255 11.67 -12.87 -4.81
N ARG A 256 12.65 -13.33 -5.61
CA ARG A 256 13.98 -13.68 -5.10
C ARG A 256 14.76 -12.43 -4.69
N ARG A 257 14.69 -11.33 -5.44
CA ARG A 257 15.37 -10.05 -5.15
C ARG A 257 14.70 -9.30 -4.00
N GLU A 258 13.39 -9.10 -4.10
CA GLU A 258 12.55 -8.46 -3.11
C GLU A 258 11.53 -9.48 -2.60
N PRO A 259 11.61 -9.96 -1.35
CA PRO A 259 10.83 -11.13 -0.90
C PRO A 259 9.30 -10.91 -0.84
N LEU A 260 8.85 -9.72 -1.21
CA LEU A 260 7.49 -9.22 -1.10
C LEU A 260 7.19 -8.24 -2.24
N VAL A 261 6.09 -8.45 -2.93
CA VAL A 261 5.44 -7.44 -3.78
C VAL A 261 4.01 -7.30 -3.29
N ALA A 262 3.67 -6.17 -2.69
CA ALA A 262 2.36 -5.99 -2.10
C ALA A 262 1.61 -4.77 -2.64
N MET A 263 0.31 -4.77 -2.36
CA MET A 263 -0.65 -3.79 -2.83
C MET A 263 -1.66 -3.50 -1.72
N GLY A 264 -2.07 -2.22 -1.63
CA GLY A 264 -3.16 -1.78 -0.79
C GLY A 264 -4.37 -1.35 -1.62
N TYR A 265 -5.56 -1.86 -1.31
CA TYR A 265 -6.83 -1.36 -1.87
C TYR A 265 -7.92 -1.28 -0.81
N GLY A 266 -8.28 -0.06 -0.42
CA GLY A 266 -9.16 0.18 0.72
C GLY A 266 -8.56 -0.37 2.01
N GLU A 267 -9.33 -1.16 2.74
CA GLU A 267 -8.97 -1.82 4.00
C GLU A 267 -8.37 -3.22 3.77
N ARG A 268 -7.61 -3.39 2.69
CA ARG A 268 -7.03 -4.69 2.31
C ARG A 268 -5.59 -4.54 1.88
N TRP A 269 -4.78 -5.48 2.33
CA TRP A 269 -3.40 -5.67 1.92
C TRP A 269 -3.24 -7.05 1.33
N TYR A 270 -2.69 -7.15 0.13
CA TYR A 270 -2.54 -8.41 -0.57
C TYR A 270 -1.34 -8.35 -1.49
N GLY A 271 -0.81 -9.50 -1.88
CA GLY A 271 0.38 -9.52 -2.70
C GLY A 271 1.02 -10.89 -2.86
N LEU A 272 2.20 -10.84 -3.46
CA LEU A 272 3.09 -11.97 -3.73
C LEU A 272 4.21 -11.99 -2.69
N VAL A 273 4.59 -13.18 -2.26
CA VAL A 273 5.76 -13.41 -1.42
C VAL A 273 6.55 -14.61 -1.93
N ARG A 274 7.78 -14.73 -1.47
CA ARG A 274 8.69 -15.80 -1.87
C ARG A 274 8.08 -17.17 -1.57
N GLY A 275 8.24 -18.11 -2.49
CA GLY A 275 7.91 -19.52 -2.25
C GLY A 275 8.51 -20.04 -0.95
N GLY A 276 7.76 -20.89 -0.25
CA GLY A 276 8.11 -21.38 1.09
C GLY A 276 7.67 -20.46 2.24
N THR A 277 7.20 -19.23 1.96
CA THR A 277 6.52 -18.40 2.96
C THR A 277 5.15 -19.00 3.25
N ALA A 278 4.90 -19.35 4.51
CA ALA A 278 3.61 -19.84 4.99
C ALA A 278 2.79 -18.75 5.70
N ARG A 279 3.46 -17.72 6.23
CA ARG A 279 2.82 -16.63 6.95
C ARG A 279 3.57 -15.32 6.76
N VAL A 280 2.84 -14.23 6.63
CA VAL A 280 3.38 -12.87 6.52
C VAL A 280 2.87 -12.06 7.70
N GLU A 281 3.76 -11.34 8.38
CA GLU A 281 3.40 -10.34 9.40
C GLU A 281 3.83 -8.95 8.96
N MET A 282 2.93 -7.99 9.07
CA MET A 282 3.23 -6.56 9.00
C MET A 282 3.28 -6.00 10.41
N VAL A 283 4.36 -5.27 10.72
CA VAL A 283 4.58 -4.61 12.01
C VAL A 283 4.53 -3.10 11.79
N HIS A 284 3.52 -2.45 12.35
CA HIS A 284 3.35 -1.01 12.28
C HIS A 284 4.29 -0.26 13.24
N PRO A 285 4.54 1.03 12.99
CA PRO A 285 5.10 1.94 13.97
C PRO A 285 4.24 1.91 15.24
N GLY A 286 4.84 1.59 16.38
CA GLY A 286 4.14 1.34 17.65
C GLY A 286 3.89 -0.13 17.99
N GLY A 287 4.33 -1.07 17.14
CA GLY A 287 4.41 -2.50 17.46
C GLY A 287 3.14 -3.31 17.23
N LYS A 288 2.05 -2.69 16.75
CA LYS A 288 0.85 -3.42 16.29
C LYS A 288 1.21 -4.34 15.14
N ARG A 289 0.75 -5.59 15.18
CA ARG A 289 0.99 -6.59 14.13
C ARG A 289 -0.30 -6.96 13.40
N LEU A 290 -0.22 -7.09 12.08
CA LEU A 290 -1.20 -7.74 11.24
C LEU A 290 -0.56 -9.01 10.68
N SER A 291 -1.29 -10.12 10.62
CA SER A 291 -0.76 -11.41 10.14
C SER A 291 -1.73 -12.02 9.14
N ALA A 292 -1.20 -12.65 8.09
CA ALA A 292 -1.95 -13.49 7.18
C ALA A 292 -1.20 -14.77 6.83
N ASP A 293 -1.97 -15.84 6.65
CA ASP A 293 -1.45 -17.07 6.06
C ASP A 293 -1.24 -16.85 4.55
N ALA A 294 -0.08 -17.24 4.07
CA ALA A 294 0.21 -17.27 2.65
C ALA A 294 -0.30 -18.60 2.06
N LYS A 295 -1.01 -18.52 0.94
CA LYS A 295 -1.45 -19.68 0.18
C LYS A 295 -0.36 -20.09 -0.81
N PRO A 296 -0.05 -21.40 -0.90
CA PRO A 296 0.88 -21.91 -1.90
C PRO A 296 0.41 -21.57 -3.32
N ASP A 297 1.38 -21.42 -4.20
CA ASP A 297 1.19 -21.18 -5.62
C ASP A 297 0.68 -22.44 -6.35
N PRO A 298 -0.58 -22.46 -6.84
CA PRO A 298 -1.11 -23.60 -7.59
C PRO A 298 -0.68 -23.59 -9.07
N TRP A 299 0.05 -22.57 -9.52
CA TRP A 299 0.44 -22.34 -10.92
C TRP A 299 1.90 -22.76 -11.19
N GLY A 300 2.69 -23.06 -10.16
CA GLY A 300 4.04 -23.60 -10.29
C GLY A 300 5.12 -22.57 -10.63
N MET A 301 4.88 -21.29 -10.32
CA MET A 301 5.80 -20.17 -10.46
C MET A 301 6.81 -20.04 -9.30
N GLY A 302 6.68 -20.80 -8.22
CA GLY A 302 7.59 -20.73 -7.08
C GLY A 302 7.34 -19.53 -6.16
N ILE A 303 6.11 -19.03 -6.13
CA ILE A 303 5.68 -17.91 -5.26
C ILE A 303 4.70 -18.40 -4.17
N ALA A 304 4.19 -17.49 -3.37
CA ALA A 304 2.98 -17.68 -2.58
C ALA A 304 2.19 -16.35 -2.57
N VAL A 305 0.89 -16.42 -2.30
CA VAL A 305 -0.01 -15.27 -2.32
C VAL A 305 -0.68 -15.08 -0.97
N PHE A 306 -0.91 -13.85 -0.55
CA PHE A 306 -1.53 -13.56 0.74
C PHE A 306 -2.54 -12.41 0.65
N SER A 307 -3.42 -12.34 1.65
CA SER A 307 -4.32 -11.21 1.87
C SER A 307 -4.60 -11.07 3.37
N VAL A 308 -4.61 -9.83 3.88
CA VAL A 308 -5.01 -9.51 5.25
C VAL A 308 -5.90 -8.25 5.24
N PRO A 309 -6.93 -8.18 6.10
CA PRO A 309 -7.62 -6.94 6.33
C PRO A 309 -6.67 -5.93 6.98
N ALA A 310 -6.67 -4.70 6.47
CA ALA A 310 -5.93 -3.58 7.04
C ALA A 310 -6.94 -2.60 7.65
N ASP A 311 -6.64 -2.08 8.83
CA ASP A 311 -7.47 -1.08 9.51
C ASP A 311 -7.36 0.32 8.88
N ARG A 312 -6.43 0.49 7.94
CA ARG A 312 -6.19 1.73 7.20
C ARG A 312 -5.53 1.42 5.86
N PRO A 313 -5.63 2.32 4.85
CA PRO A 313 -4.81 2.23 3.65
C PRO A 313 -3.34 2.16 4.01
N LEU A 314 -2.63 1.19 3.44
CA LEU A 314 -1.23 0.95 3.78
C LEU A 314 -0.30 1.80 2.93
N ASN A 315 0.67 2.40 3.60
CA ASN A 315 1.90 2.87 2.98
C ASN A 315 3.00 1.89 3.36
N GLU A 316 3.45 1.07 2.41
CA GLU A 316 4.42 0.00 2.66
C GLU A 316 5.73 0.51 3.26
N GLN A 317 6.08 1.77 2.98
CA GLN A 317 7.34 2.39 3.37
C GLN A 317 7.49 2.61 4.88
N ASP A 318 6.40 2.55 5.64
CA ASP A 318 6.42 2.80 7.08
C ASP A 318 6.30 1.51 7.91
N HIS A 319 6.38 0.34 7.28
CA HIS A 319 6.06 -0.94 7.92
C HIS A 319 7.18 -1.97 7.74
N LEU A 320 7.52 -2.65 8.83
CA LEU A 320 8.39 -3.83 8.77
C LEU A 320 7.52 -5.03 8.38
N VAL A 321 7.86 -5.70 7.28
CA VAL A 321 7.18 -6.92 6.85
C VAL A 321 8.11 -8.12 7.04
N ILE A 322 7.58 -9.20 7.61
CA ILE A 322 8.33 -10.39 7.98
C ILE A 322 7.64 -11.62 7.39
N GLY A 323 8.41 -12.49 6.74
CA GLY A 323 7.93 -13.78 6.25
C GLY A 323 8.41 -14.93 7.11
N TYR A 324 7.50 -15.87 7.39
CA TYR A 324 7.77 -17.08 8.15
C TYR A 324 7.49 -18.32 7.31
N ASP A 325 8.27 -19.37 7.53
CA ASP A 325 7.97 -20.71 7.01
C ASP A 325 6.85 -21.41 7.81
N ALA A 326 6.50 -22.64 7.41
CA ALA A 326 5.46 -23.42 8.05
C ALA A 326 5.78 -23.84 9.50
N ALA A 327 7.05 -23.80 9.91
CA ALA A 327 7.48 -24.06 11.29
C ALA A 327 7.45 -22.78 12.15
N GLY A 328 7.09 -21.63 11.56
CA GLY A 328 7.11 -20.33 12.23
C GLY A 328 8.50 -19.72 12.32
N LYS A 329 9.50 -20.27 11.61
CA LYS A 329 10.83 -19.68 11.53
C LYS A 329 10.81 -18.53 10.53
N GLU A 330 11.38 -17.40 10.93
CA GLU A 330 11.60 -16.28 10.04
C GLU A 330 12.56 -16.64 8.90
N ILE A 331 12.14 -16.38 7.66
CA ILE A 331 12.92 -16.68 6.45
C ILE A 331 13.31 -15.43 5.67
N TRP A 332 12.64 -14.30 5.93
CA TRP A 332 13.01 -12.98 5.38
C TRP A 332 12.31 -11.86 6.16
N ARG A 333 12.84 -10.65 6.02
CA ARG A 333 12.23 -9.38 6.47
C ARG A 333 12.52 -8.28 5.46
N SER A 334 11.60 -7.33 5.30
CA SER A 334 11.85 -6.10 4.54
C SER A 334 12.71 -5.15 5.38
N GLU A 335 13.80 -4.63 4.83
CA GLU A 335 14.60 -3.58 5.47
C GLU A 335 14.05 -2.18 5.18
#